data_AF-A0A9D5VN75-F1
#
_entry.id   AF-A0A9D5VN75-F1
#
_cell.length_a   1.000
_cell.length_b   1.000
_cell.length_c   1.000
_cell.angle_alpha   90.00
_cell.angle_beta   90.00
_cell.angle_gamma   90.00
#
_symmetry.space_group_name_H-M   'P 1'
#
loop_
_entity.id
_entity.type
_entity.pdbx_description
1 polymer ?
#
loop_
_entity_poly.entity_id
_entity_poly.type
_entity_poly.pdbx_seq_one_letter_code
_entity_poly.pdbx_strand_id
1 'polypeptide(L)' 'EDGSARDKGVVEYPLGHRRRREEGVPLLIEKFKKNLARRFPQKQQQKILEVTLSQEKLHNISVCDYLDHYVI' A
#
# COMPACT_ATOMS: atom_id res chain seq x y z
N GLU A 1 -14.12 1.98 -39.49
CA GLU A 1 -13.11 2.15 -38.43
C GLU A 1 -12.89 3.64 -38.27
N ASP A 2 -13.40 4.23 -37.19
CA ASP A 2 -13.31 5.67 -36.96
C ASP A 2 -11.84 5.99 -36.63
N GLY A 3 -11.11 6.52 -37.62
CA GLY A 3 -9.65 6.76 -37.63
C GLY A 3 -9.11 7.73 -36.58
N SER A 4 -9.73 7.79 -35.39
CA SER A 4 -9.27 8.53 -34.23
C SER A 4 -8.00 7.89 -33.67
N ALA A 5 -6.86 8.53 -33.94
CA ALA A 5 -5.64 8.25 -33.21
C ALA A 5 -5.76 8.88 -31.81
N ARG A 6 -5.50 8.09 -30.77
CA ARG A 6 -5.36 8.62 -29.40
C ARG A 6 -4.05 9.37 -29.32
N ASP A 7 -4.07 10.54 -28.69
CA ASP A 7 -2.85 11.26 -28.40
C ASP A 7 -1.90 10.36 -27.60
N LYS A 8 -0.62 10.34 -27.97
CA LYS A 8 0.36 9.45 -27.36
C LYS A 8 0.69 10.01 -25.98
N GLY A 9 -0.02 9.54 -24.96
CA GLY A 9 0.26 9.89 -23.57
C GLY A 9 1.70 9.51 -23.21
N VAL A 10 2.54 10.52 -22.94
CA VAL A 10 3.90 10.32 -22.44
C VAL A 10 3.84 10.17 -20.92
N VAL A 11 4.39 9.07 -20.41
CA VAL A 11 4.59 8.86 -18.97
C VAL A 11 6.05 9.06 -18.66
N GLU A 12 6.42 10.27 -18.24
CA GLU A 12 7.81 10.62 -17.92
C GLU A 12 8.31 9.91 -16.65
N TYR A 13 7.42 9.71 -15.67
CA TYR A 13 7.74 9.03 -14.41
C TYR A 13 6.69 7.96 -14.10
N PRO A 14 7.11 6.70 -13.88
CA PRO A 14 6.18 5.65 -13.47
C PRO A 14 5.60 5.97 -12.09
N LEU A 15 4.44 5.39 -11.77
CA LEU A 15 3.71 5.69 -10.52
C LEU A 15 4.55 5.45 -9.25
N GLY A 16 5.41 4.43 -9.25
CA GLY A 16 6.30 4.13 -8.12
C GLY A 16 7.50 5.07 -7.97
N HIS A 17 7.68 6.02 -8.90
CA HIS A 17 8.80 6.95 -8.88
C HIS A 17 8.70 7.97 -7.75
N ARG A 18 9.84 8.44 -7.22
CA ARG A 18 9.91 9.42 -6.11
C ARG A 18 9.05 10.66 -6.36
N ARG A 19 9.05 11.16 -7.61
CA ARG A 19 8.31 12.37 -8.03
C ARG A 19 6.78 12.23 -7.99
N ARG A 20 6.26 10.99 -7.93
CA ARG A 20 4.82 10.70 -7.90
C ARG A 20 4.39 10.07 -6.58
N ARG A 21 5.16 10.25 -5.49
CA ARG A 21 4.80 9.63 -4.19
C ARG A 21 3.46 10.09 -3.65
N GLU A 22 3.09 11.35 -3.85
CA GLU A 22 1.78 11.87 -3.41
C GLU A 22 0.62 11.11 -4.07
N GLU A 23 0.78 10.71 -5.34
CA GLU A 23 -0.19 9.90 -6.09
C GLU A 23 -0.04 8.39 -5.79
N GLY A 24 1.20 7.93 -5.62
CA GLY A 24 1.53 6.51 -5.49
C GLY A 24 1.31 5.94 -4.09
N VAL A 25 1.52 6.72 -3.03
CA VAL A 25 1.36 6.24 -1.64
C VAL A 25 -0.08 5.81 -1.34
N PRO A 26 -1.14 6.56 -1.70
CA PRO A 26 -2.51 6.09 -1.54
C PRO A 26 -2.75 4.74 -2.21
N LEU A 27 -2.24 4.56 -3.44
CA LEU A 27 -2.37 3.31 -4.19
C LEU A 27 -1.56 2.16 -3.59
N LEU A 28 -0.42 2.47 -2.95
CA LEU A 28 0.38 1.51 -2.21
C LEU A 28 -0.35 1.03 -0.95
N ILE A 29 -1.02 1.93 -0.23
CA ILE A 29 -1.85 1.60 0.93
C ILE A 29 -3.01 0.68 0.51
N GLU A 30 -3.70 0.99 -0.59
CA GLU A 30 -4.78 0.14 -1.09
C GLU A 30 -4.28 -1.24 -1.54
N LYS A 31 -3.11 -1.30 -2.20
CA LYS A 31 -2.44 -2.56 -2.53
C LYS A 31 -2.12 -3.37 -1.26
N PHE A 32 -1.66 -2.72 -0.19
CA PHE A 32 -1.36 -3.38 1.08
C PHE A 32 -2.61 -3.97 1.73
N LYS A 33 -3.68 -3.18 1.87
CA LYS A 33 -4.98 -3.65 2.39
C LYS A 33 -5.51 -4.85 1.59
N LYS A 34 -5.49 -4.78 0.26
CA LYS A 34 -5.93 -5.88 -0.62
C LYS A 34 -5.13 -7.16 -0.40
N ASN A 35 -3.82 -7.05 -0.17
CA ASN A 35 -2.96 -8.21 0.08
C ASN A 35 -3.19 -8.81 1.48
N LEU A 36 -3.38 -7.98 2.50
CA LEU A 36 -3.73 -8.45 3.84
C LEU A 36 -5.05 -9.22 3.84
N ALA A 37 -6.05 -8.72 3.12
CA ALA A 37 -7.36 -9.37 2.99
C ALA A 37 -7.33 -10.74 2.34
N ARG A 38 -6.28 -11.08 1.57
CA ARG A 38 -6.11 -12.41 0.99
C ARG A 38 -5.68 -13.47 2.01
N ARG A 39 -5.16 -13.05 3.17
CA ARG A 39 -4.52 -13.99 4.09
C ARG A 39 -4.98 -13.91 5.54
N PHE A 40 -5.48 -12.76 5.98
CA PHE A 40 -5.82 -12.52 7.38
C PHE A 40 -7.32 -12.20 7.54
N PRO A 41 -7.95 -12.60 8.65
CA PRO A 41 -9.31 -12.17 9.00
C PRO A 41 -9.34 -10.66 9.28
N GLN A 42 -10.51 -10.04 9.11
CA GLN A 42 -10.68 -8.57 9.18
C GLN A 42 -10.10 -7.95 10.46
N LYS A 43 -10.28 -8.60 11.61
CA LYS A 43 -9.73 -8.14 12.90
C LYS A 43 -8.20 -8.07 12.91
N GLN A 44 -7.54 -9.06 12.32
CA GLN A 44 -6.08 -9.10 12.23
C GLN A 44 -5.56 -8.11 11.19
N GLN A 45 -6.27 -7.93 10.07
CA GLN A 45 -5.95 -6.87 9.09
C GLN A 45 -5.96 -5.49 9.76
N GLN A 46 -6.97 -5.17 10.57
CA GLN A 46 -7.08 -3.90 11.29
C GLN A 46 -5.90 -3.70 12.25
N LYS A 47 -5.56 -4.73 13.04
CA LYS A 47 -4.41 -4.68 13.97
C LYS A 47 -3.09 -4.36 13.23
N ILE A 48 -2.84 -5.02 12.11
CA ILE A 48 -1.65 -4.77 11.28
C ILE A 48 -1.66 -3.34 10.72
N LEU A 49 -2.79 -2.88 10.19
CA LEU A 49 -2.92 -1.56 9.56
C LEU A 49 -2.74 -0.41 10.57
N GLU A 50 -3.30 -0.55 11.78
CA GLU A 50 -3.20 0.48 12.82
C GLU A 50 -1.77 0.75 13.26
N VAL A 51 -0.93 -0.28 13.32
CA VAL A 51 0.49 -0.14 13.65
C VAL A 51 1.27 0.34 12.43
N THR A 52 1.08 -0.28 11.26
CA THR A 52 1.89 -0.02 10.06
C THR A 52 1.69 1.41 9.51
N LEU A 53 0.48 1.96 9.59
CA LEU A 53 0.15 3.30 9.06
C LEU A 53 0.45 4.44 10.04
N SER A 54 0.84 4.14 11.28
CA SER A 54 1.27 5.13 12.27
C SER A 54 2.77 5.05 12.46
N GLN A 55 3.48 6.09 12.03
CA GLN A 55 4.94 6.15 12.17
C GLN A 55 5.39 6.05 13.64
N GLU A 56 4.66 6.71 14.54
CA GLU A 56 4.91 6.63 15.98
C GLU A 56 4.75 5.21 16.52
N LYS A 57 3.61 4.56 16.25
CA LYS A 57 3.35 3.19 16.74
C LYS A 57 4.36 2.20 16.16
N LEU A 58 4.68 2.31 14.87
CA LEU A 58 5.63 1.43 14.20
C LEU A 58 7.05 1.58 14.74
N HIS A 59 7.47 2.79 15.12
CA HIS A 59 8.79 3.00 15.71
C HIS A 59 8.88 2.50 17.16
N ASN A 60 7.77 2.48 17.89
CA ASN A 60 7.73 2.13 19.31
C ASN A 60 7.41 0.65 19.59
N ILE A 61 6.91 -0.10 18.61
CA ILE A 61 6.63 -1.53 18.76
C ILE A 61 7.93 -2.36 18.66
N SER A 62 8.06 -3.41 19.47
CA SER A 62 9.17 -4.34 19.31
C SER A 62 9.04 -5.13 17.99
N VAL A 63 10.18 -5.58 17.45
CA VAL A 63 10.18 -6.39 16.22
C VAL A 63 9.39 -7.68 16.41
N CYS A 64 9.52 -8.33 17.58
CA CYS A 64 8.78 -9.55 17.91
C CYS A 64 7.27 -9.30 17.92
N ASP A 65 6.82 -8.29 18.66
CA ASP A 65 5.38 -7.97 18.77
C ASP A 65 4.77 -7.60 17.42
N TYR A 66 5.53 -6.90 16.56
CA TYR A 66 5.09 -6.57 15.21
C TYR A 66 4.91 -7.81 14.34
N LEU A 67 5.87 -8.74 14.35
CA LEU A 67 5.81 -9.96 13.55
C LEU A 67 4.72 -10.93 14.06
N ASP A 68 4.43 -10.94 15.36
CA ASP A 68 3.32 -11.72 15.93
C ASP A 68 1.96 -11.34 15.35
N HIS A 69 1.81 -10.12 14.80
CA HIS A 69 0.57 -9.72 14.12
C HIS A 69 0.37 -10.45 12.79
N TYR A 70 1.41 -11.09 12.22
CA TYR A 70 1.38 -11.77 10.93
C TYR A 70 1.33 -13.31 11.03
N VAL A 71 1.25 -13.86 12.23
CA VAL A 71 1.10 -15.31 12.47
C VAL A 71 -0.38 -15.71 12.30
N ILE A 72 -0.64 -16.87 11.69
CA ILE A 72 -1.98 -17.46 11.53
C ILE A 72 -2.13 -18.62 12.50
#